data_AF-A0A6J3GE89-F1
#
_entry.id   AF-A0A6J3GE89-F1
#
_cell.length_a   1.000
_cell.length_b   1.000
_cell.length_c   1.000
_cell.angle_alpha   90.00
_cell.angle_beta   90.00
_cell.angle_gamma   90.00
#
_symmetry.space_group_name_H-M   'P 1'
#
loop_
_entity.id
_entity.type
_entity.pdbx_description
1 polymer ?
#
loop_
_entity_poly.entity_id
_entity_poly.type
_entity_poly.pdbx_seq_one_letter_code
_entity_poly.pdbx_strand_id
1 'polypeptide(L)'
;MDAELAEVRALQAEIAALRRACEDPPAPWEETSRVQKSFQAIHQFNSEGWKSSKDLKSQLGHLESELSFLSTLTGINIRNYSKQTEDLTGTEMTEKSIRKVLQRHRLSGNCHMVTFQLEFQILEIQNKERLSSAVTDLNIIMEPTECSELSEFVSRAEERKDLFMFFRSLHFFVEWFEYRKRTFKHFKEKYPDAVHLSEGPSSPSIVIRSASQPGFELVIVWRIQIDEDGKVFPKLDLLTKVPQRALELDKNRAIETAPLSFRTLLGVLGIEAALESLIKSLRAEQNG
;
A
#
# COMPACT_ATOMS: atom_id res chain seq x y z
N MET A 1 11.38 48.15 8.48
CA MET A 1 11.89 47.41 9.65
C MET A 1 10.78 46.92 10.57
N ASP A 2 9.76 47.71 10.92
CA ASP A 2 8.68 47.22 11.82
C ASP A 2 7.70 46.21 11.19
N ALA A 3 7.46 46.29 9.87
CA ALA A 3 6.54 45.38 9.18
C ALA A 3 7.07 43.94 9.09
N GLU A 4 8.35 43.78 8.74
CA GLU A 4 9.02 42.46 8.67
C GLU A 4 9.12 41.82 10.06
N LEU A 5 9.31 42.63 11.11
CA LEU A 5 9.36 42.14 12.48
C LEU A 5 7.98 41.68 12.98
N ALA A 6 6.90 42.31 12.50
CA ALA A 6 5.52 41.90 12.78
C ALA A 6 5.17 40.59 12.05
N GLU A 7 5.63 40.44 10.81
CA GLU A 7 5.41 39.25 9.99
C GLU A 7 6.15 38.02 10.56
N VAL A 8 7.40 38.19 11.01
CA VAL A 8 8.14 37.13 11.70
C VAL A 8 7.45 36.70 13.00
N ARG A 9 6.88 37.64 13.77
CA ARG A 9 6.12 37.29 14.99
C ARG A 9 4.81 36.57 14.67
N ALA A 10 4.13 36.95 13.59
CA ALA A 10 2.92 36.28 13.13
C ALA A 10 3.21 34.83 12.73
N LEU A 11 4.27 34.61 11.94
CA LEU A 11 4.69 33.28 11.51
C LEU A 11 5.17 32.42 12.69
N GLN A 12 5.87 33.00 13.66
CA GLN A 12 6.25 32.28 14.89
C GLN A 12 5.04 31.87 15.73
N ALA A 13 4.02 32.72 15.81
CA ALA A 13 2.77 32.41 16.50
C ALA A 13 1.99 31.29 15.80
N GLU A 14 1.98 31.28 14.47
CA GLU A 14 1.34 30.25 13.65
C GLU A 14 2.06 28.88 13.79
N ILE A 15 3.39 28.87 13.73
CA ILE A 15 4.19 27.66 13.96
C ILE A 15 3.95 27.11 15.39
N ALA A 16 3.86 27.98 16.39
CA ALA A 16 3.56 27.56 17.75
C ALA A 16 2.14 27.00 17.91
N ALA A 17 1.15 27.55 17.20
CA ALA A 17 -0.22 27.03 17.18
C ALA A 17 -0.30 25.67 16.47
N LEU A 18 0.39 25.50 15.33
CA LEU A 18 0.45 24.25 14.59
C LEU A 18 1.14 23.14 15.39
N ARG A 19 2.23 23.45 16.10
CA ARG A 19 2.91 22.48 16.97
C ARG A 19 2.02 22.02 18.12
N ARG A 20 1.25 22.93 18.73
CA ARG A 20 0.24 22.56 19.75
C ARG A 20 -0.87 21.66 19.18
N ALA A 21 -1.31 21.91 17.95
CA ALA A 21 -2.30 21.06 17.27
C ALA A 21 -1.75 19.66 16.88
N CYS A 22 -0.42 19.50 16.78
CA CYS A 22 0.22 18.20 16.57
C CYS A 22 0.46 17.44 17.89
N GLU A 23 0.64 18.12 19.01
CA GLU A 23 0.81 17.50 20.34
C GLU A 23 -0.51 16.99 20.93
N ASP A 24 -1.62 17.69 20.68
CA ASP A 24 -2.98 17.22 20.94
C ASP A 24 -3.73 17.02 19.61
N PRO A 25 -3.53 15.88 18.91
CA PRO A 25 -4.32 15.59 17.73
C PRO A 25 -5.81 15.56 18.14
N PRO A 26 -6.70 16.31 17.47
CA PRO A 26 -8.13 16.08 17.64
C PRO A 26 -8.39 14.61 17.37
N ALA A 27 -9.21 14.00 18.23
CA ALA A 27 -9.51 12.57 18.19
C ALA A 27 -9.72 12.14 16.73
N PRO A 28 -9.09 11.04 16.30
CA PRO A 28 -9.17 10.60 14.92
C PRO A 28 -10.65 10.47 14.51
N TRP A 29 -11.07 11.34 13.58
CA TRP A 29 -12.18 11.19 12.62
C TRP A 29 -13.56 10.73 13.17
N GLU A 30 -14.60 11.54 13.00
CA GLU A 30 -16.03 11.16 13.21
C GLU A 30 -16.51 10.00 12.32
N GLU A 31 -15.73 9.60 11.31
CA GLU A 31 -15.97 8.37 10.52
C GLU A 31 -15.61 7.08 11.31
N THR A 32 -14.87 7.17 12.43
CA THR A 32 -14.65 6.04 13.36
C THR A 32 -15.98 5.50 13.82
N SER A 33 -16.98 6.35 14.00
CA SER A 33 -18.28 5.93 14.52
C SER A 33 -19.01 4.97 13.58
N ARG A 34 -18.83 5.08 12.25
CA ARG A 34 -19.39 4.13 11.28
C ARG A 34 -18.56 2.86 11.24
N VAL A 35 -17.24 3.00 11.14
CA VAL A 35 -16.32 1.86 11.03
C VAL A 35 -16.34 1.02 12.31
N GLN A 36 -16.34 1.65 13.49
CA GLN A 36 -16.44 1.00 14.80
C GLN A 36 -17.81 0.38 15.05
N LYS A 37 -18.91 0.96 14.54
CA LYS A 37 -20.24 0.32 14.55
C LYS A 37 -20.26 -0.92 13.67
N SER A 38 -19.66 -0.87 12.48
CA SER A 38 -19.50 -2.03 11.60
C SER A 38 -18.65 -3.13 12.28
N PHE A 39 -17.54 -2.77 12.93
CA PHE A 39 -16.70 -3.73 13.65
C PHE A 39 -17.36 -4.28 14.95
N GLN A 40 -18.20 -3.51 15.64
CA GLN A 40 -19.00 -4.00 16.77
C GLN A 40 -20.08 -5.00 16.33
N ALA A 41 -20.65 -4.83 15.13
CA ALA A 41 -21.60 -5.81 14.56
C ALA A 41 -20.92 -7.16 14.26
N ILE A 42 -19.64 -7.16 13.88
CA ILE A 42 -18.84 -8.37 13.63
C ILE A 42 -18.67 -9.22 14.91
N HIS A 43 -18.57 -8.59 16.09
CA HIS A 43 -18.44 -9.29 17.38
C HIS A 43 -19.78 -9.73 18.01
N GLN A 44 -20.91 -9.22 17.53
CA GLN A 44 -22.25 -9.62 18.01
C GLN A 44 -22.82 -10.86 17.30
N PHE A 45 -22.04 -11.52 16.44
CA PHE A 45 -22.41 -12.77 15.76
C PHE A 45 -22.47 -13.99 16.71
N ASN A 46 -22.86 -13.80 17.98
CA ASN A 46 -23.05 -14.86 18.96
C ASN A 46 -24.50 -15.37 18.91
N SER A 47 -24.68 -16.50 18.23
CA SER A 47 -25.39 -17.70 18.71
C SER A 47 -26.79 -17.57 19.35
N GLU A 48 -27.65 -16.64 18.95
CA GLU A 48 -29.06 -16.65 19.39
C GLU A 48 -30.06 -16.94 18.26
N GLY A 49 -30.57 -18.18 18.26
CA GLY A 49 -31.94 -18.54 17.90
C GLY A 49 -32.46 -18.14 16.51
N TRP A 50 -32.24 -19.01 15.53
CA TRP A 50 -32.65 -18.83 14.14
C TRP A 50 -34.16 -19.08 14.03
N LYS A 51 -34.97 -18.02 13.87
CA LYS A 51 -36.43 -18.13 14.01
C LYS A 51 -37.27 -17.85 12.75
N SER A 52 -36.71 -17.43 11.61
CA SER A 52 -37.51 -17.24 10.38
C SER A 52 -36.71 -17.16 9.06
N SER A 53 -37.32 -17.59 7.94
CA SER A 53 -36.76 -17.44 6.58
C SER A 53 -36.64 -15.98 6.11
N LYS A 54 -37.53 -15.08 6.58
CA LYS A 54 -37.43 -13.64 6.28
C LYS A 54 -36.20 -13.00 6.91
N ASP A 55 -35.83 -13.46 8.10
CA ASP A 55 -34.65 -13.01 8.85
C ASP A 55 -33.36 -13.44 8.14
N LEU A 56 -33.32 -14.67 7.61
CA LEU A 56 -32.20 -15.19 6.84
C LEU A 56 -31.94 -14.37 5.55
N LYS A 57 -32.99 -13.95 4.84
CA LYS A 57 -32.86 -13.16 3.61
C LYS A 57 -32.34 -11.74 3.89
N SER A 58 -32.81 -11.12 4.97
CA SER A 58 -32.31 -9.80 5.38
C SER A 58 -30.85 -9.87 5.84
N GLN A 59 -30.46 -10.92 6.55
CA GLN A 59 -29.07 -11.13 6.98
C GLN A 59 -28.14 -11.41 5.81
N LEU A 60 -28.59 -12.19 4.82
CA LEU A 60 -27.83 -12.40 3.58
C LEU A 60 -27.58 -11.06 2.86
N GLY A 61 -28.62 -10.23 2.70
CA GLY A 61 -28.47 -8.90 2.09
C GLY A 61 -27.54 -7.96 2.87
N HIS A 62 -27.51 -8.09 4.19
CA HIS A 62 -26.55 -7.36 5.03
C HIS A 62 -25.11 -7.83 4.79
N LEU A 63 -24.85 -9.14 4.83
CA LEU A 63 -23.51 -9.71 4.57
C LEU A 63 -23.02 -9.41 3.15
N GLU A 64 -23.90 -9.46 2.15
CA GLU A 64 -23.58 -9.04 0.78
C GLU A 64 -23.18 -7.57 0.71
N SER A 65 -23.88 -6.71 1.45
CA SER A 65 -23.56 -5.27 1.53
C SER A 65 -22.22 -5.04 2.24
N GLU A 66 -21.92 -5.79 3.30
CA GLU A 66 -20.63 -5.73 3.99
C GLU A 66 -19.48 -6.20 3.11
N LEU A 67 -19.66 -7.31 2.37
CA LEU A 67 -18.65 -7.80 1.42
C LEU A 67 -18.42 -6.79 0.30
N SER A 68 -19.48 -6.16 -0.21
CA SER A 68 -19.40 -5.09 -1.21
C SER A 68 -18.65 -3.86 -0.67
N PHE A 69 -18.93 -3.49 0.58
CA PHE A 69 -18.23 -2.40 1.26
C PHE A 69 -16.73 -2.71 1.44
N LEU A 70 -16.39 -3.90 1.95
CA LEU A 70 -15.00 -4.32 2.15
C LEU A 70 -14.24 -4.42 0.81
N SER A 71 -14.90 -4.91 -0.23
CA SER A 71 -14.34 -4.92 -1.58
C SER A 71 -14.06 -3.52 -2.10
N THR A 72 -14.99 -2.58 -1.90
CA THR A 72 -14.80 -1.18 -2.31
C THR A 72 -13.67 -0.53 -1.53
N LEU A 73 -13.56 -0.80 -0.22
CA LEU A 73 -12.57 -0.21 0.66
C LEU A 73 -11.15 -0.73 0.40
N THR A 74 -11.01 -2.04 0.18
CA THR A 74 -9.70 -2.70 0.07
C THR A 74 -9.31 -3.03 -1.37
N GLY A 75 -10.23 -2.88 -2.31
CA GLY A 75 -10.08 -3.37 -3.68
C GLY A 75 -10.06 -4.90 -3.82
N ILE A 76 -10.17 -5.64 -2.71
CA ILE A 76 -10.08 -7.11 -2.69
C ILE A 76 -11.46 -7.72 -2.93
N ASN A 77 -11.58 -8.51 -3.98
CA ASN A 77 -12.78 -9.30 -4.25
C ASN A 77 -12.47 -10.78 -4.15
N ILE A 78 -13.21 -11.47 -3.28
CA ILE A 78 -13.20 -12.93 -3.21
C ILE A 78 -14.18 -13.46 -4.25
N ARG A 79 -13.68 -14.30 -5.15
CA ARG A 79 -14.47 -14.92 -6.22
C ARG A 79 -14.93 -16.32 -5.87
N ASN A 80 -14.01 -17.13 -5.33
CA ASN A 80 -14.30 -18.50 -4.95
C ASN A 80 -13.73 -18.79 -3.57
N TYR A 81 -14.46 -19.60 -2.82
CA TYR A 81 -14.04 -20.12 -1.54
C TYR A 81 -14.50 -21.57 -1.41
N SER A 82 -13.61 -22.44 -0.97
CA SER A 82 -13.93 -23.80 -0.57
C SER A 82 -13.23 -24.17 0.72
N LYS A 83 -13.89 -25.04 1.50
CA LYS A 83 -13.41 -25.54 2.78
C LYS A 83 -13.59 -27.05 2.82
N GLN A 84 -12.53 -27.76 3.20
CA GLN A 84 -12.55 -29.17 3.55
C GLN A 84 -12.19 -29.32 5.02
N THR A 85 -12.87 -30.17 5.75
CA THR A 85 -12.63 -30.41 7.18
C THR A 85 -12.31 -31.88 7.41
N GLU A 86 -11.27 -32.15 8.19
CA GLU A 86 -10.79 -33.48 8.52
C GLU A 86 -10.62 -33.58 10.05
N ASP A 87 -11.34 -34.51 10.68
CA ASP A 87 -11.20 -34.78 12.11
C ASP A 87 -9.99 -35.68 12.34
N LEU A 88 -8.98 -35.19 13.05
CA LEU A 88 -7.74 -35.93 13.33
C LEU A 88 -7.83 -36.82 14.59
N THR A 89 -9.02 -36.96 15.17
CA THR A 89 -9.24 -37.80 16.36
C THR A 89 -9.22 -39.29 16.02
N GLY A 90 -8.01 -39.86 16.02
CA GLY A 90 -7.78 -41.30 16.18
C GLY A 90 -6.44 -41.77 15.63
N THR A 91 -5.43 -41.99 16.49
CA THR A 91 -4.43 -43.08 16.39
C THR A 91 -3.64 -43.31 17.70
N GLU A 92 -3.53 -42.38 18.65
CA GLU A 92 -2.85 -42.67 19.94
C GLU A 92 -3.75 -42.49 21.17
N MET A 93 -4.05 -43.63 21.80
CA MET A 93 -4.79 -43.79 23.03
C MET A 93 -4.02 -43.17 24.22
N THR A 94 -4.10 -41.86 24.45
CA THR A 94 -3.70 -41.31 25.77
C THR A 94 -4.32 -40.00 26.25
N GLU A 95 -5.16 -39.26 25.51
CA GLU A 95 -5.79 -38.03 26.05
C GLU A 95 -7.26 -37.89 25.65
N LYS A 96 -8.17 -38.40 26.51
CA LYS A 96 -9.63 -38.50 26.33
C LYS A 96 -10.40 -37.17 26.19
N SER A 97 -9.77 -36.03 25.92
CA SER A 97 -10.48 -34.74 25.86
C SER A 97 -9.96 -33.70 24.87
N ILE A 98 -9.02 -34.05 23.99
CA ILE A 98 -8.52 -33.12 22.98
C ILE A 98 -9.09 -33.49 21.61
N ARG A 99 -9.93 -32.62 21.06
CA ARG A 99 -10.37 -32.72 19.66
C ARG A 99 -9.44 -31.88 18.80
N LYS A 100 -8.92 -32.48 17.71
CA LYS A 100 -8.11 -31.81 16.71
C LYS A 100 -8.83 -31.86 15.38
N VAL A 101 -9.04 -30.70 14.76
CA VAL A 101 -9.71 -30.57 13.47
C VAL A 101 -8.77 -29.83 12.53
N LEU A 102 -8.46 -30.44 11.39
CA LEU A 102 -7.70 -29.80 10.32
C LEU A 102 -8.68 -29.27 9.28
N GLN A 103 -8.62 -27.97 9.01
CA GLN A 103 -9.42 -27.32 7.99
C GLN A 103 -8.50 -26.89 6.85
N ARG A 104 -8.77 -27.38 5.63
CA ARG A 104 -8.10 -26.94 4.41
C ARG A 104 -8.98 -25.96 3.68
N HIS A 105 -8.44 -24.79 3.42
CA HIS A 105 -9.13 -23.70 2.75
C HIS A 105 -8.48 -23.41 1.42
N ARG A 106 -9.31 -23.14 0.42
CA ARG A 106 -8.86 -22.58 -0.85
C ARG A 106 -9.71 -21.37 -1.16
N LEU A 107 -9.03 -20.27 -1.43
CA LEU A 107 -9.62 -18.96 -1.67
C LEU A 107 -9.04 -18.42 -2.98
N SER A 108 -9.86 -17.88 -3.88
CA SER A 108 -9.34 -17.13 -5.01
C SER A 108 -10.09 -15.84 -5.22
N GLY A 109 -9.37 -14.85 -5.75
CA GLY A 109 -9.85 -13.49 -5.83
C GLY A 109 -8.94 -12.59 -6.65
N ASN A 110 -9.20 -11.29 -6.57
CA ASN A 110 -8.32 -10.28 -7.12
C ASN A 110 -8.27 -9.04 -6.22
N CYS A 111 -7.19 -8.28 -6.34
CA CYS A 111 -7.05 -6.92 -5.87
C CYS A 111 -6.78 -6.03 -7.08
N HIS A 112 -7.80 -5.31 -7.55
CA HIS A 112 -7.77 -4.62 -8.85
C HIS A 112 -7.28 -5.53 -9.99
N MET A 113 -6.11 -5.23 -10.56
CA MET A 113 -5.50 -5.95 -11.69
C MET A 113 -4.71 -7.19 -11.27
N VAL A 114 -4.49 -7.41 -9.97
CA VAL A 114 -3.70 -8.52 -9.45
C VAL A 114 -4.62 -9.65 -9.02
N THR A 115 -4.49 -10.82 -9.64
CA THR A 115 -5.24 -12.03 -9.28
C THR A 115 -4.44 -12.88 -8.29
N PHE A 116 -5.15 -13.57 -7.40
CA PHE A 116 -4.53 -14.44 -6.42
C PHE A 116 -5.37 -15.70 -6.15
N GLN A 117 -4.70 -16.75 -5.73
CA GLN A 117 -5.26 -17.94 -5.12
C GLN A 117 -4.45 -18.30 -3.88
N LEU A 118 -5.11 -18.50 -2.74
CA LEU A 118 -4.51 -18.94 -1.50
C LEU A 118 -5.00 -20.34 -1.17
N GLU A 119 -4.09 -21.16 -0.70
CA GLU A 119 -4.36 -22.47 -0.13
C GLU A 119 -3.74 -22.50 1.26
N PHE A 120 -4.55 -22.68 2.29
CA PHE A 120 -4.07 -22.62 3.67
C PHE A 120 -4.76 -23.63 4.57
N GLN A 121 -4.06 -24.02 5.63
CA GLN A 121 -4.54 -25.02 6.57
C GLN A 121 -4.66 -24.42 7.97
N ILE A 122 -5.84 -24.51 8.57
CA ILE A 122 -6.07 -24.12 9.96
C ILE A 122 -6.19 -25.38 10.80
N LEU A 123 -5.32 -25.50 11.81
CA LEU A 123 -5.45 -26.53 12.85
C LEU A 123 -6.18 -25.94 14.04
N GLU A 124 -7.36 -26.47 14.33
CA GLU A 124 -8.13 -26.15 15.51
C GLU A 124 -7.93 -27.25 16.56
N ILE A 125 -7.51 -26.85 17.75
CA ILE A 125 -7.33 -27.73 18.90
C ILE A 125 -8.31 -27.26 19.97
N GLN A 126 -9.23 -28.15 20.34
CA GLN A 126 -10.22 -27.92 21.38
C GLN A 126 -9.91 -28.82 22.57
N ASN A 127 -9.67 -28.19 23.72
CA ASN A 127 -9.67 -28.84 25.03
C ASN A 127 -10.87 -28.34 25.85
N LYS A 128 -11.17 -28.96 26.99
CA LYS A 128 -12.31 -28.62 27.86
C LYS A 128 -12.42 -27.13 28.24
N GLU A 129 -11.30 -26.41 28.25
CA GLU A 129 -11.22 -25.01 28.70
C GLU A 129 -10.76 -24.03 27.61
N ARG A 130 -10.19 -24.51 26.48
CA ARG A 130 -9.55 -23.65 25.47
C ARG A 130 -9.81 -24.11 24.05
N LEU A 131 -10.10 -23.15 23.20
CA LEU A 131 -10.08 -23.25 21.74
C LEU A 131 -8.84 -22.51 21.25
N SER A 132 -7.97 -23.19 20.53
CA SER A 132 -6.84 -22.57 19.84
C SER A 132 -6.89 -22.92 18.36
N SER A 133 -6.73 -21.91 17.51
CA SER A 133 -6.68 -22.07 16.06
C SER A 133 -5.40 -21.43 15.55
N ALA A 134 -4.67 -22.14 14.69
CA ALA A 134 -3.44 -21.62 14.09
C ALA A 134 -3.36 -22.01 12.61
N VAL A 135 -2.85 -21.09 11.79
CA VAL A 135 -2.49 -21.39 10.40
C VAL A 135 -1.22 -22.22 10.41
N THR A 136 -1.32 -23.45 9.91
CA THR A 136 -0.22 -24.42 9.91
C THR A 136 0.53 -24.48 8.58
N ASP A 137 -0.13 -24.07 7.51
CA ASP A 137 0.38 -24.09 6.14
C ASP A 137 -0.30 -22.97 5.35
N LEU A 138 0.46 -22.31 4.48
CA LEU A 138 0.00 -21.22 3.61
C LEU A 138 0.79 -21.26 2.30
N ASN A 139 0.07 -21.38 1.20
CA ASN A 139 0.56 -21.32 -0.16
C ASN A 139 -0.21 -20.25 -0.93
N ILE A 140 0.50 -19.40 -1.65
CA ILE A 140 -0.02 -18.21 -2.31
C ILE A 140 0.43 -18.27 -3.77
N ILE A 141 -0.55 -18.41 -4.64
CA ILE A 141 -0.38 -18.45 -6.09
C ILE A 141 -0.85 -17.12 -6.65
N MET A 142 0.03 -16.39 -7.32
CA MET A 142 -0.30 -15.15 -8.02
C MET A 142 0.03 -15.29 -9.49
N GLU A 143 -0.80 -14.73 -10.37
CA GLU A 143 -0.45 -14.69 -11.80
C GLU A 143 0.81 -13.86 -12.01
N PRO A 144 1.67 -14.22 -12.98
CA PRO A 144 2.81 -13.39 -13.35
C PRO A 144 2.32 -11.98 -13.70
N THR A 145 2.65 -11.03 -12.84
CA THR A 145 2.36 -9.61 -13.07
C THR A 145 3.64 -8.90 -13.49
N GLU A 146 3.51 -7.70 -14.05
CA GLU A 146 4.65 -6.79 -14.29
C GLU A 146 5.35 -6.35 -12.97
N CYS A 147 4.83 -6.77 -11.81
CA CYS A 147 5.26 -6.37 -10.48
C CYS A 147 6.19 -7.43 -9.88
N SER A 148 7.45 -7.44 -10.33
CA SER A 148 8.51 -8.28 -9.73
C SER A 148 8.65 -8.09 -8.21
N GLU A 149 8.30 -6.90 -7.72
CA GLU A 149 8.31 -6.48 -6.31
C GLU A 149 7.36 -7.29 -5.42
N LEU A 150 6.38 -7.99 -6.01
CA LEU A 150 5.44 -8.83 -5.27
C LEU A 150 6.04 -10.18 -4.86
N SER A 151 7.05 -10.68 -5.57
CA SER A 151 7.55 -12.04 -5.32
C SER A 151 8.16 -12.24 -3.93
N GLU A 152 8.98 -11.29 -3.48
CA GLU A 152 9.69 -11.37 -2.20
C GLU A 152 8.73 -11.38 -1.00
N PHE A 153 7.72 -10.49 -0.98
CA PHE A 153 6.80 -10.45 0.16
C PHE A 153 5.83 -11.64 0.19
N VAL A 154 5.49 -12.21 -0.98
CA VAL A 154 4.66 -13.42 -1.05
C VAL A 154 5.35 -14.57 -0.33
N SER A 155 6.62 -14.83 -0.68
CA SER A 155 7.40 -15.87 -0.01
C SER A 155 7.53 -15.63 1.50
N ARG A 156 7.71 -14.36 1.92
CA ARG A 156 7.75 -13.98 3.34
C ARG A 156 6.40 -14.25 4.04
N ALA A 157 5.28 -13.93 3.40
CA ALA A 157 3.95 -14.16 3.96
C ALA A 157 3.65 -15.66 4.10
N GLU A 158 4.03 -16.47 3.12
CA GLU A 158 3.95 -17.94 3.16
C GLU A 158 4.77 -18.51 4.32
N GLU A 159 6.05 -18.11 4.44
CA GLU A 159 6.95 -18.58 5.50
C GLU A 159 6.41 -18.26 6.90
N ARG A 160 5.89 -17.03 7.08
CA ARG A 160 5.31 -16.57 8.34
C ARG A 160 3.89 -17.08 8.58
N LYS A 161 3.25 -17.69 7.56
CA LYS A 161 1.86 -18.16 7.58
C LYS A 161 0.88 -17.03 7.92
N ASP A 162 1.21 -15.82 7.51
CA ASP A 162 0.51 -14.60 7.90
C ASP A 162 -0.42 -14.11 6.77
N LEU A 163 -1.65 -14.62 6.81
CA LEU A 163 -2.73 -14.20 5.91
C LEU A 163 -3.02 -12.70 6.01
N PHE A 164 -2.92 -12.12 7.20
CA PHE A 164 -3.23 -10.72 7.42
C PHE A 164 -2.18 -9.82 6.78
N MET A 165 -0.89 -10.15 6.97
CA MET A 165 0.21 -9.49 6.30
C MET A 165 0.02 -9.52 4.78
N PHE A 166 -0.35 -10.67 4.22
CA PHE A 166 -0.58 -10.79 2.78
C PHE A 166 -1.65 -9.80 2.27
N PHE A 167 -2.87 -9.84 2.82
CA PHE A 167 -3.96 -8.99 2.34
C PHE A 167 -3.68 -7.51 2.55
N ARG A 168 -3.13 -7.15 3.72
CA ARG A 168 -2.78 -5.77 4.04
C ARG A 168 -1.71 -5.23 3.08
N SER A 169 -0.65 -6.01 2.86
CA SER A 169 0.45 -5.60 1.96
C SER A 169 -0.02 -5.51 0.53
N LEU A 170 -0.84 -6.47 0.05
CA LEU A 170 -1.38 -6.46 -1.30
C LEU A 170 -2.25 -5.23 -1.56
N HIS A 171 -3.14 -4.88 -0.62
CA HIS A 171 -3.98 -3.69 -0.72
C HIS A 171 -3.15 -2.42 -0.90
N PHE A 172 -2.24 -2.13 0.03
CA PHE A 172 -1.41 -0.93 -0.05
C PHE A 172 -0.44 -0.93 -1.24
N PHE A 173 0.06 -2.09 -1.65
CA PHE A 173 0.89 -2.19 -2.85
C PHE A 173 0.14 -1.73 -4.09
N VAL A 174 -1.08 -2.25 -4.28
CA VAL A 174 -1.90 -1.90 -5.44
C VAL A 174 -2.30 -0.43 -5.40
N GLU A 175 -2.58 0.14 -4.23
CA GLU A 175 -2.81 1.59 -4.08
C GLU A 175 -1.60 2.41 -4.52
N TRP A 176 -0.39 2.09 -4.04
CA TRP A 176 0.83 2.79 -4.44
C TRP A 176 1.15 2.63 -5.93
N PHE A 177 0.87 1.45 -6.49
CA PHE A 177 1.07 1.17 -7.90
C PHE A 177 0.13 2.02 -8.78
N GLU A 178 -1.15 2.06 -8.43
CA GLU A 178 -2.13 2.91 -9.12
C GLU A 178 -1.81 4.40 -8.94
N TYR A 179 -1.35 4.80 -7.76
CA TYR A 179 -0.91 6.18 -7.53
C TYR A 179 0.26 6.56 -8.44
N ARG A 180 1.33 5.76 -8.48
CA ARG A 180 2.48 5.96 -9.41
C ARG A 180 2.01 6.09 -10.85
N LYS A 181 1.17 5.17 -11.31
CA LYS A 181 0.65 5.14 -12.68
C LYS A 181 -0.13 6.41 -13.04
N ARG A 182 -1.00 6.88 -12.13
CA ARG A 182 -1.76 8.12 -12.31
C ARG A 182 -0.85 9.35 -12.32
N THR A 183 0.13 9.41 -11.41
CA THR A 183 1.10 10.51 -11.35
C THR A 183 1.93 10.59 -12.63
N PHE A 184 2.45 9.46 -13.12
CA PHE A 184 3.24 9.42 -14.36
C PHE A 184 2.42 9.82 -15.58
N LYS A 185 1.19 9.31 -15.68
CA LYS A 185 0.25 9.71 -16.73
C LYS A 185 -0.03 11.22 -16.69
N HIS A 186 -0.33 11.77 -15.51
CA HIS A 186 -0.59 13.20 -15.33
C HIS A 186 0.57 14.07 -15.85
N PHE A 187 1.81 13.77 -15.43
CA PHE A 187 2.96 14.55 -15.87
C PHE A 187 3.27 14.39 -17.36
N LYS A 188 3.01 13.20 -17.94
CA LYS A 188 3.14 13.00 -19.38
C LYS A 188 2.14 13.84 -20.17
N GLU A 189 0.89 13.93 -19.70
CA GLU A 189 -0.16 14.73 -20.33
C GLU A 189 0.09 16.24 -20.18
N LYS A 190 0.55 16.66 -18.99
CA LYS A 190 0.83 18.07 -18.68
C LYS A 190 2.09 18.60 -19.37
N TYR A 191 3.10 17.73 -19.55
CA TYR A 191 4.41 18.11 -20.08
C TYR A 191 4.89 17.14 -21.17
N PRO A 192 4.17 17.02 -22.31
CA PRO A 192 4.41 15.98 -23.30
C PRO A 192 5.81 16.03 -23.93
N ASP A 193 6.40 17.22 -24.05
CA ASP A 193 7.71 17.43 -24.67
C ASP A 193 8.90 17.23 -23.71
N ALA A 194 8.65 17.31 -22.41
CA ALA A 194 9.71 17.19 -21.39
C ALA A 194 9.68 15.82 -20.71
N VAL A 195 8.50 15.21 -20.58
CA VAL A 195 8.31 13.95 -19.86
C VAL A 195 8.20 12.79 -20.84
N HIS A 196 8.98 11.73 -20.61
CA HIS A 196 8.96 10.51 -21.39
C HIS A 196 8.79 9.28 -20.49
N LEU A 197 7.99 8.33 -20.98
CA LEU A 197 7.69 7.06 -20.33
C LEU A 197 8.15 5.94 -21.26
N SER A 198 9.37 5.45 -21.09
CA SER A 198 10.00 4.49 -22.01
C SER A 198 9.22 3.18 -22.15
N GLU A 199 8.60 2.72 -21.05
CA GLU A 199 7.82 1.47 -20.98
C GLU A 199 6.35 1.76 -20.63
N GLY A 200 5.88 2.98 -20.86
CA GLY A 200 4.52 3.40 -20.53
C GLY A 200 4.29 3.75 -19.05
N PRO A 201 3.03 4.02 -18.65
CA PRO A 201 2.70 4.58 -17.34
C PRO A 201 2.82 3.56 -16.18
N SER A 202 2.87 2.26 -16.48
CA SER A 202 3.11 1.22 -15.48
C SER A 202 4.59 1.07 -15.09
N SER A 203 5.50 1.65 -15.89
CA SER A 203 6.95 1.57 -15.69
C SER A 203 7.35 2.06 -14.29
N PRO A 204 8.40 1.49 -13.68
CA PRO A 204 8.96 2.01 -12.44
C PRO A 204 9.74 3.31 -12.64
N SER A 205 9.83 3.86 -13.86
CA SER A 205 10.62 5.06 -14.12
C SER A 205 9.93 6.08 -15.03
N ILE A 206 10.26 7.34 -14.79
CA ILE A 206 9.88 8.50 -15.61
C ILE A 206 11.14 9.27 -15.97
N VAL A 207 11.25 9.69 -17.22
CA VAL A 207 12.40 10.45 -17.72
C VAL A 207 11.98 11.87 -18.01
N ILE A 208 12.70 12.83 -17.45
CA ILE A 208 12.53 14.26 -17.72
C ILE A 208 13.72 14.73 -18.54
N ARG A 209 13.43 15.36 -19.68
CA ARG A 209 14.42 15.92 -20.60
C ARG A 209 14.23 17.42 -20.73
N SER A 210 15.34 18.12 -20.93
CA SER A 210 15.30 19.50 -21.38
C SER A 210 15.32 19.56 -22.90
N ALA A 211 14.42 20.36 -23.48
CA ALA A 211 14.44 20.66 -24.91
C ALA A 211 15.62 21.58 -25.29
N SER A 212 16.13 22.39 -24.34
CA SER A 212 17.24 23.33 -24.58
C SER A 212 18.62 22.68 -24.45
N GLN A 213 18.73 21.57 -23.70
CA GLN A 213 20.00 20.87 -23.48
C GLN A 213 19.92 19.39 -23.91
N PRO A 214 20.17 19.09 -25.19
CA PRO A 214 20.20 17.71 -25.68
C PRO A 214 21.23 16.86 -24.91
N GLY A 215 20.79 15.72 -24.38
CA GLY A 215 21.64 14.80 -23.64
C GLY A 215 21.62 14.98 -22.11
N PHE A 216 20.95 16.01 -21.59
CA PHE A 216 20.64 16.11 -20.17
C PHE A 216 19.31 15.39 -19.87
N GLU A 217 19.37 14.33 -19.08
CA GLU A 217 18.20 13.53 -18.69
C GLU A 217 18.19 13.32 -17.17
N LEU A 218 17.04 13.55 -16.56
CA LEU A 218 16.75 13.16 -15.18
C LEU A 218 15.84 11.95 -15.21
N VAL A 219 16.30 10.82 -14.69
CA VAL A 219 15.51 9.59 -14.59
C VAL A 219 15.09 9.42 -13.14
N ILE A 220 13.80 9.55 -12.86
CA ILE A 220 13.26 9.22 -11.54
C ILE A 220 12.84 7.76 -11.55
N VAL A 221 13.34 7.01 -10.57
CA VAL A 221 13.00 5.61 -10.34
C VAL A 221 12.12 5.54 -9.11
N TRP A 222 10.88 5.08 -9.28
CA TRP A 222 9.90 4.91 -8.22
C TRP A 222 9.61 3.43 -7.99
N ARG A 223 10.19 2.89 -6.93
CA ARG A 223 9.96 1.51 -6.47
C ARG A 223 8.96 1.49 -5.32
N ILE A 224 8.17 0.45 -5.24
CA ILE A 224 7.28 0.20 -4.10
C ILE A 224 7.98 -0.85 -3.25
N GLN A 225 8.29 -0.50 -2.00
CA GLN A 225 8.99 -1.39 -1.08
C GLN A 225 8.03 -1.95 -0.05
N ILE A 226 8.29 -3.18 0.36
CA ILE A 226 7.56 -3.89 1.41
C ILE A 226 8.59 -4.33 2.45
N ASP A 227 8.51 -3.78 3.67
CA ASP A 227 9.44 -4.16 4.72
C ASP A 227 9.12 -5.52 5.35
N GLU A 228 9.95 -5.90 6.32
CA GLU A 228 9.83 -7.16 7.06
C GLU A 228 8.50 -7.31 7.78
N ASP A 229 7.83 -6.23 8.16
CA ASP A 229 6.54 -6.28 8.85
C ASP A 229 5.36 -6.24 7.87
N GLY A 230 5.62 -6.18 6.56
CA GLY A 230 4.60 -6.04 5.53
C GLY A 230 4.02 -4.63 5.46
N LYS A 231 4.81 -3.61 5.82
CA LYS A 231 4.45 -2.21 5.58
C LYS A 231 4.93 -1.81 4.20
N VAL A 232 4.02 -1.19 3.45
CA VAL A 232 4.26 -0.81 2.06
C VAL A 232 4.49 0.69 1.95
N PHE A 233 5.54 1.10 1.26
CA PHE A 233 5.85 2.51 1.06
C PHE A 233 6.58 2.77 -0.27
N PRO A 234 6.41 3.96 -0.86
CA PRO A 234 7.10 4.33 -2.07
C PRO A 234 8.53 4.76 -1.74
N LYS A 235 9.48 4.34 -2.58
CA LYS A 235 10.86 4.83 -2.57
C LYS A 235 11.21 5.39 -3.94
N LEU A 236 11.46 6.69 -3.97
CA LEU A 236 11.85 7.40 -5.17
C LEU A 236 13.33 7.75 -5.10
N ASP A 237 14.00 7.59 -6.23
CA ASP A 237 15.38 7.99 -6.42
C ASP A 237 15.55 8.74 -7.74
N LEU A 238 16.63 9.52 -7.84
CA LEU A 238 16.96 10.30 -9.02
C LEU A 238 18.31 9.86 -9.58
N LEU A 239 18.32 9.55 -10.87
CA LEU A 239 19.53 9.31 -11.64
C LEU A 239 19.71 10.45 -12.64
N THR A 240 20.89 11.04 -12.65
CA THR A 240 21.25 12.12 -13.56
C THR A 240 22.10 11.56 -14.69
N LYS A 241 21.69 11.78 -15.93
CA LYS A 241 22.51 11.52 -17.11
C LYS A 241 22.83 12.85 -17.76
N VAL A 242 24.10 13.19 -17.78
CA VAL A 242 24.56 14.50 -18.22
C VAL A 242 25.75 14.35 -19.18
N PRO A 243 25.89 15.25 -20.17
CA PRO A 243 27.05 15.24 -21.06
C PRO A 243 28.35 15.52 -20.27
N GLN A 244 29.45 14.89 -20.69
CA GLN A 244 30.74 15.00 -19.98
C GLN A 244 31.24 16.45 -19.87
N ARG A 245 31.02 17.26 -20.89
CA ARG A 245 31.35 18.71 -20.85
C ARG A 245 30.58 19.46 -19.75
N ALA A 246 29.35 19.07 -19.45
CA ALA A 246 28.57 19.70 -18.38
C ALA A 246 29.08 19.29 -17.00
N LEU A 247 29.56 18.05 -16.85
CA LEU A 247 30.21 17.59 -15.60
C LEU A 247 31.49 18.37 -15.30
N GLU A 248 32.31 18.67 -16.32
CA GLU A 248 33.53 19.48 -16.15
C GLU A 248 33.23 20.91 -15.70
N LEU A 249 32.04 21.44 -16.03
CA LEU A 249 31.59 22.77 -15.65
C LEU A 249 30.88 22.80 -14.28
N ASP A 250 30.51 21.64 -13.71
CA ASP A 250 29.82 21.51 -12.43
C ASP A 250 30.77 21.68 -11.23
N LYS A 251 31.25 22.93 -11.05
CA LYS A 251 32.16 23.28 -9.95
C LYS A 251 31.56 23.04 -8.56
N ASN A 252 30.24 23.05 -8.46
CA ASN A 252 29.51 22.93 -7.19
C ASN A 252 29.05 21.49 -6.90
N ARG A 253 29.37 20.52 -7.78
CA ARG A 253 28.90 19.13 -7.66
C ARG A 253 27.38 19.03 -7.52
N ALA A 254 26.65 19.92 -8.20
CA ALA A 254 25.20 19.93 -8.23
C ALA A 254 24.63 18.61 -8.79
N ILE A 255 25.30 18.02 -9.77
CA ILE A 255 24.87 16.75 -10.38
C ILE A 255 25.04 15.59 -9.39
N GLU A 256 26.18 15.53 -8.69
CA GLU A 256 26.45 14.49 -7.69
C GLU A 256 25.50 14.58 -6.49
N THR A 257 25.15 15.81 -6.09
CA THR A 257 24.27 16.07 -4.94
C THR A 257 22.78 16.03 -5.29
N ALA A 258 22.41 16.06 -6.57
CA ALA A 258 21.03 16.08 -7.03
C ALA A 258 20.14 14.96 -6.43
N PRO A 259 20.59 13.68 -6.31
CA PRO A 259 19.77 12.65 -5.70
C PRO A 259 19.44 12.93 -4.23
N LEU A 260 20.40 13.47 -3.47
CA LEU A 260 20.18 13.84 -2.07
C LEU A 260 19.22 15.04 -1.94
N SER A 261 19.42 16.06 -2.77
CA SER A 261 18.53 17.23 -2.83
C SER A 261 17.11 16.83 -3.20
N PHE A 262 16.94 15.89 -4.14
CA PHE A 262 15.63 15.37 -4.52
C PHE A 262 14.95 14.62 -3.36
N ARG A 263 15.68 13.77 -2.63
CA ARG A 263 15.12 13.10 -1.43
C ARG A 263 14.68 14.09 -0.36
N THR A 264 15.43 15.17 -0.17
CA THR A 264 15.04 16.25 0.74
C THR A 264 13.76 16.92 0.26
N LEU A 265 13.65 17.21 -1.03
CA LEU A 265 12.48 17.82 -1.65
C LEU A 265 11.23 16.94 -1.49
N LEU A 266 11.38 15.62 -1.66
CA LEU A 266 10.30 14.66 -1.45
C LEU A 266 9.78 14.69 -0.01
N GLY A 267 10.67 14.79 0.98
CA GLY A 267 10.30 14.86 2.39
C GLY A 267 9.57 16.15 2.77
N VAL A 268 9.88 17.26 2.09
CA VAL A 268 9.28 18.58 2.39
C VAL A 268 7.99 18.83 1.61
N LEU A 269 7.97 18.50 0.32
CA LEU A 269 6.86 18.84 -0.59
C LEU A 269 5.92 17.68 -0.90
N GLY A 270 6.35 16.44 -0.65
CA GLY A 270 5.68 15.26 -1.17
C GLY A 270 5.99 14.99 -2.65
N ILE A 271 5.46 13.89 -3.17
CA ILE A 271 5.89 13.32 -4.45
C ILE A 271 5.52 14.22 -5.64
N GLU A 272 4.25 14.60 -5.77
CA GLU A 272 3.78 15.37 -6.92
C GLU A 272 4.46 16.75 -7.02
N ALA A 273 4.51 17.49 -5.91
CA ALA A 273 5.12 18.82 -5.90
C ALA A 273 6.64 18.78 -6.10
N ALA A 274 7.33 17.75 -5.60
CA ALA A 274 8.75 17.54 -5.89
C ALA A 274 9.00 17.27 -7.39
N LEU A 275 8.19 16.41 -8.02
CA LEU A 275 8.27 16.12 -9.45
C LEU A 275 7.98 17.35 -10.30
N GLU A 276 6.90 18.07 -9.98
CA GLU A 276 6.54 19.33 -10.64
C GLU A 276 7.69 20.35 -10.58
N SER A 277 8.34 20.46 -9.41
CA SER A 277 9.46 21.39 -9.20
C SER A 277 10.66 21.01 -10.07
N LEU A 278 11.04 19.73 -10.13
CA LEU A 278 12.12 19.26 -11.01
C LEU A 278 11.84 19.56 -12.49
N ILE A 279 10.61 19.29 -12.95
CA ILE A 279 10.23 19.54 -14.35
C ILE A 279 10.32 21.04 -14.66
N LYS A 280 9.87 21.90 -13.74
CA LYS A 280 9.96 23.35 -13.90
C LYS A 280 11.40 23.85 -13.90
N SER A 281 12.27 23.33 -13.02
CA SER A 281 13.67 23.72 -12.96
C SER A 281 14.40 23.47 -14.29
N LEU A 282 14.14 22.34 -14.95
CA LEU A 282 14.71 22.04 -16.26
C LEU A 282 14.15 22.89 -17.40
N ARG A 283 12.96 23.49 -17.22
CA ARG A 283 12.35 24.39 -18.21
C ARG A 283 12.75 25.86 -17.99
N ALA A 284 12.99 26.26 -16.75
CA ALA A 284 13.27 27.64 -16.37
C ALA A 284 14.61 28.19 -16.92
N GLU A 285 15.51 27.31 -17.39
CA GLU A 285 16.72 27.72 -18.10
C GLU A 285 16.47 28.40 -19.46
N GLN A 286 15.21 28.59 -19.89
CA GLN A 286 14.88 29.32 -21.12
C GLN A 286 14.89 30.86 -20.99
N ASN A 287 15.05 31.42 -19.78
CA ASN A 287 14.98 32.88 -19.55
C ASN A 287 16.27 33.49 -18.96
N GLY A 288 17.43 32.86 -19.19
CA GLY A 288 18.75 33.37 -18.76
C GLY A 288 19.56 33.93 -19.91
#